data_AF-A0A512MAW1-F1
#
_entry.id   AF-A0A512MAW1-F1
#
_cell.length_a   1.000
_cell.length_b   1.000
_cell.length_c   1.000
_cell.angle_alpha   90.00
_cell.angle_beta   90.00
_cell.angle_gamma   90.00
#
_symmetry.space_group_name_H-M   'P 1'
#
loop_
_entity.id
_entity.type
_entity.pdbx_description
1 polymer ?
#
loop_
_entity_poly.entity_id
_entity_poly.type
_entity_poly.pdbx_seq_one_letter_code
_entity_poly.pdbx_strand_id
1 'polypeptide(L)'
;MTQLDSIGPYLAGVVADWLKTPPKLEMSGTPHAEFLTHAQAADVLSKHPTWVKMVRGDLQMHTQWSDGSGTILDMARQGAKRGYTYISITDHTKDLKIANGLDECRLARQAKEIAGVNDTLGEEGIKLTVLRSAEVNLSPLGQVDMEPS
;
A
#
# COMPACT_ATOMS: atom_id res chain seq x y z
N MET A 1 35.14 3.05 -0.25
CA MET A 1 33.73 3.50 -0.25
C MET A 1 32.90 2.30 -0.64
N THR A 2 32.19 1.69 0.30
CA THR A 2 31.20 0.64 0.01
C THR A 2 29.99 1.34 -0.60
N GLN A 3 29.85 1.30 -1.92
CA GLN A 3 28.59 1.68 -2.55
C GLN A 3 27.55 0.61 -2.16
N LEU A 4 26.46 1.05 -1.54
CA LEU A 4 25.29 0.23 -1.31
C LEU A 4 24.36 0.51 -2.49
N ASP A 5 24.38 -0.38 -3.48
CA ASP A 5 23.86 -0.15 -4.83
C ASP A 5 22.35 0.15 -4.91
N SER A 6 21.60 -0.03 -3.82
CA SER A 6 20.14 0.10 -3.78
C SER A 6 19.61 1.30 -2.98
N ILE A 7 20.47 2.09 -2.34
CA ILE A 7 20.02 3.22 -1.46
C ILE A 7 20.51 4.59 -1.95
N GLY A 8 21.24 4.63 -3.07
CA GLY A 8 21.79 5.86 -3.62
C GLY A 8 22.95 6.43 -2.79
N PRO A 9 23.69 7.41 -3.35
CA PRO A 9 24.95 7.87 -2.79
C PRO A 9 24.77 8.62 -1.45
N TYR A 10 23.65 9.30 -1.25
CA TYR A 10 23.37 10.05 -0.02
C TYR A 10 23.18 9.11 1.18
N LEU A 11 22.24 8.16 1.10
CA LEU A 11 22.00 7.22 2.20
C LEU A 11 23.20 6.30 2.41
N ALA A 12 23.92 5.91 1.35
CA ALA A 12 25.15 5.14 1.47
C ALA A 12 26.22 5.91 2.29
N GLY A 13 26.33 7.23 2.09
CA GLY A 13 27.21 8.09 2.90
C GLY A 13 26.80 8.11 4.37
N VAL A 14 25.51 8.33 4.66
CA VAL A 14 24.98 8.33 6.03
C VAL A 14 25.26 7.01 6.75
N VAL A 15 24.99 5.87 6.09
CA VAL A 15 25.25 4.53 6.67
C VAL A 15 26.75 4.31 6.90
N ALA A 16 27.60 4.70 5.96
CA ALA A 16 29.05 4.56 6.10
C ALA A 16 29.61 5.41 7.25
N ASP A 17 29.05 6.60 7.47
CA ASP A 17 29.43 7.47 8.57
C ASP A 17 28.95 6.92 9.92
N TRP A 18 27.74 6.33 9.98
CA TRP A 18 27.26 5.65 11.19
C TRP A 18 28.08 4.40 11.53
N LEU A 19 28.55 3.64 10.55
CA LEU A 19 29.43 2.48 10.79
C LEU A 19 30.78 2.89 11.38
N LYS A 20 31.30 4.07 11.04
CA LYS A 20 32.55 4.60 11.59
C LYS A 20 32.34 5.28 12.94
N THR A 21 31.28 6.07 13.04
CA THR A 21 30.93 6.89 14.20
C THR A 21 29.45 6.71 14.50
N PRO A 22 29.08 5.67 15.27
CA PRO A 22 27.70 5.39 15.57
C PRO A 22 27.05 6.57 16.29
N PRO A 23 25.87 7.03 15.86
CA PRO A 23 25.15 8.07 16.60
C PRO A 23 24.75 7.52 17.98
N LYS A 24 24.68 8.42 18.95
CA LYS A 24 24.16 8.08 20.27
C LYS A 24 22.65 7.85 20.13
N LEU A 25 22.21 6.60 20.28
CA LEU A 25 20.79 6.25 20.22
C LEU A 25 20.09 6.73 21.49
N GLU A 26 19.48 7.90 21.42
CA GLU A 26 18.54 8.36 22.44
C GLU A 26 17.18 7.72 22.12
N MET A 27 16.83 6.64 22.80
CA MET A 27 15.48 6.10 22.72
C MET A 27 14.53 7.03 23.47
N SER A 28 13.93 7.99 22.78
CA SER A 28 12.90 8.83 23.38
C SER A 28 11.59 8.05 23.46
N GLY A 29 11.22 7.65 24.69
CA GLY A 29 10.00 6.87 24.97
C GLY A 29 10.08 5.41 24.50
N THR A 30 9.09 4.60 24.87
CA THR A 30 8.84 3.33 24.19
C THR A 30 8.35 3.66 22.78
N PRO A 31 9.18 3.49 21.71
CA PRO A 31 8.71 3.73 20.38
C PRO A 31 7.64 2.67 20.13
N HIS A 32 6.39 3.11 19.95
CA HIS A 32 5.36 2.30 19.32
C HIS A 32 5.27 0.87 19.91
N ALA A 33 5.12 0.73 21.23
CA ALA A 33 4.98 -0.59 21.87
C ALA A 33 3.83 -1.44 21.30
N GLU A 34 2.94 -0.82 20.53
CA GLU A 34 1.79 -1.42 19.86
C GLU A 34 2.07 -1.87 18.42
N PHE A 35 3.25 -1.55 17.85
CA PHE A 35 3.63 -1.90 16.49
C PHE A 35 4.81 -2.86 16.47
N LEU A 36 4.75 -3.83 15.55
CA LEU A 36 5.84 -4.75 15.30
C LEU A 36 6.75 -4.20 14.20
N THR A 37 8.06 -4.25 14.41
CA THR A 37 9.02 -4.16 13.31
C THR A 37 8.81 -5.31 12.34
N HIS A 38 9.29 -5.19 11.10
CA HIS A 38 9.20 -6.26 10.11
C HIS A 38 9.83 -7.58 10.60
N ALA A 39 10.98 -7.51 11.28
CA ALA A 39 11.64 -8.70 11.83
C ALA A 39 10.82 -9.37 12.93
N GLN A 40 10.20 -8.58 13.82
CA GLN A 40 9.30 -9.11 14.85
C GLN A 40 8.04 -9.71 14.24
N ALA A 41 7.44 -9.07 13.23
CA ALA A 41 6.29 -9.61 12.52
C ALA A 41 6.63 -10.93 11.82
N ALA A 42 7.80 -11.04 11.19
CA ALA A 42 8.28 -12.27 10.57
C ALA A 42 8.48 -13.40 11.60
N ASP A 43 9.07 -13.10 12.76
CA ASP A 43 9.22 -14.06 13.85
C ASP A 43 7.86 -14.56 14.37
N VAL A 44 6.90 -13.66 14.58
CA VAL A 44 5.51 -14.01 14.95
C VAL A 44 4.87 -14.91 13.89
N LEU A 45 4.96 -14.56 12.61
CA LEU A 45 4.37 -15.36 11.53
C LEU A 45 5.02 -16.75 11.40
N SER A 46 6.32 -16.87 11.68
CA SER A 46 7.01 -18.18 11.69
C SER A 46 6.45 -19.15 12.73
N LYS A 47 5.97 -18.61 13.86
CA LYS A 47 5.32 -19.35 14.95
C LYS A 47 3.84 -19.64 14.66
N HIS A 48 3.25 -18.96 13.69
CA HIS A 48 1.84 -19.06 13.31
C HIS A 48 1.65 -19.27 11.79
N PRO A 49 2.13 -20.40 11.22
CA PRO A 49 2.16 -20.60 9.77
C PRO A 49 0.77 -20.66 9.10
N THR A 50 -0.30 -20.83 9.87
CA THR A 50 -1.67 -20.85 9.36
C THR A 50 -2.25 -19.45 9.14
N TRP A 51 -1.75 -18.41 9.83
CA TRP A 51 -2.34 -17.07 9.79
C TRP A 51 -2.28 -16.45 8.39
N VAL A 52 -1.18 -16.67 7.67
CA VAL A 52 -1.04 -16.20 6.28
C VAL A 52 -2.13 -16.79 5.38
N LYS A 53 -2.52 -18.05 5.61
CA LYS A 53 -3.61 -18.71 4.85
C LYS A 53 -5.01 -18.22 5.24
N MET A 54 -5.14 -17.54 6.38
CA MET A 54 -6.41 -16.97 6.84
C MET A 54 -6.66 -15.56 6.27
N VAL A 55 -5.66 -14.95 5.63
CA VAL A 55 -5.81 -13.65 4.99
C VAL A 55 -6.78 -13.75 3.83
N ARG A 56 -7.84 -12.93 3.88
CA ARG A 56 -8.93 -12.94 2.90
C ARG A 56 -8.84 -11.84 1.86
N GLY A 57 -7.92 -10.90 2.01
CA GLY A 57 -7.78 -9.77 1.11
C GLY A 57 -6.69 -8.80 1.52
N ASP A 58 -6.41 -7.88 0.61
CA ASP A 58 -5.50 -6.75 0.79
C ASP A 58 -6.33 -5.47 0.75
N LEU A 59 -6.15 -4.59 1.75
CA LEU A 59 -7.01 -3.43 1.97
C LEU A 59 -6.36 -2.10 1.59
N GLN A 60 -5.13 -2.11 1.09
CA GLN A 60 -4.47 -0.91 0.60
C GLN A 60 -3.56 -1.25 -0.59
N MET A 61 -4.01 -0.88 -1.79
CA MET A 61 -3.32 -1.18 -3.04
C MET A 61 -3.45 -0.01 -4.01
N HIS A 62 -2.34 0.34 -4.66
CA HIS A 62 -2.30 1.37 -5.70
C HIS A 62 -2.25 0.75 -7.09
N THR A 63 -2.81 1.45 -8.06
CA THR A 63 -2.90 1.02 -9.46
C THR A 63 -2.32 2.09 -10.38
N GLN A 64 -2.36 1.85 -11.68
CA GLN A 64 -1.98 2.84 -12.69
C GLN A 64 -2.82 4.13 -12.65
N TRP A 65 -3.87 4.18 -11.84
CA TRP A 65 -4.63 5.41 -11.60
C TRP A 65 -3.85 6.45 -10.79
N SER A 66 -2.93 6.03 -9.91
CA SER A 66 -2.00 6.91 -9.18
C SER A 66 -0.53 6.48 -9.37
N ASP A 67 0.10 5.90 -8.36
CA ASP A 67 1.53 5.55 -8.33
C ASP A 67 1.81 4.03 -8.39
N GLY A 68 0.78 3.21 -8.57
CA GLY A 68 0.91 1.78 -8.80
C GLY A 68 1.24 1.43 -10.25
N SER A 69 1.74 0.21 -10.46
CA SER A 69 2.12 -0.27 -11.80
C SER A 69 1.10 -1.21 -12.46
N GLY A 70 0.14 -1.76 -11.70
CA GLY A 70 -0.83 -2.74 -12.17
C GLY A 70 -2.18 -2.14 -12.58
N THR A 71 -2.86 -2.79 -13.53
CA THR A 71 -4.28 -2.50 -13.82
C THR A 71 -5.18 -3.09 -12.73
N ILE A 72 -6.40 -2.57 -12.58
CA ILE A 72 -7.36 -3.09 -11.58
C ILE A 72 -7.67 -4.58 -11.84
N LEU A 73 -7.85 -4.97 -13.10
CA LEU A 73 -8.13 -6.35 -13.48
C LEU A 73 -6.96 -7.30 -13.18
N ASP A 74 -5.73 -6.87 -13.46
CA ASP A 74 -4.54 -7.69 -13.15
C ASP A 74 -4.40 -7.87 -11.64
N MET A 75 -4.58 -6.80 -10.87
CA MET A 75 -4.53 -6.84 -9.41
C MET A 75 -5.60 -7.80 -8.85
N ALA A 76 -6.83 -7.73 -9.36
CA ALA A 76 -7.91 -8.64 -8.98
C ALA A 76 -7.58 -10.10 -9.29
N ARG A 77 -7.08 -10.39 -10.49
CA ARG A 77 -6.69 -11.76 -10.88
C ARG A 77 -5.53 -12.29 -10.03
N GLN A 78 -4.57 -11.45 -9.66
CA GLN A 78 -3.48 -11.85 -8.76
C GLN A 78 -3.97 -12.06 -7.32
N GLY A 79 -4.88 -11.21 -6.83
CA GLY A 79 -5.56 -11.42 -5.55
C GLY A 79 -6.29 -12.76 -5.49
N ALA A 80 -7.03 -13.10 -6.54
CA ALA A 80 -7.75 -14.36 -6.64
C ALA A 80 -6.79 -15.57 -6.61
N LYS A 81 -5.65 -15.49 -7.31
CA LYS A 81 -4.59 -16.53 -7.26
C LYS A 81 -3.99 -16.72 -5.88
N ARG A 82 -3.98 -15.66 -5.05
CA ARG A 82 -3.55 -15.73 -3.64
C ARG A 82 -4.62 -16.31 -2.71
N GLY A 83 -5.82 -16.61 -3.21
CA GLY A 83 -6.94 -17.09 -2.41
C GLY A 83 -7.74 -15.99 -1.71
N TYR A 84 -7.54 -14.73 -2.09
CA TYR A 84 -8.32 -13.63 -1.56
C TYR A 84 -9.76 -13.67 -2.06
N THR A 85 -10.68 -13.26 -1.18
CA THR A 85 -12.09 -13.03 -1.51
C THR A 85 -12.38 -11.57 -1.83
N TYR A 86 -11.47 -10.65 -1.49
CA TYR A 86 -11.58 -9.24 -1.83
C TYR A 86 -10.21 -8.57 -1.95
N ILE A 87 -10.17 -7.46 -2.70
CA ILE A 87 -9.07 -6.47 -2.65
C ILE A 87 -9.66 -5.08 -2.57
N SER A 88 -8.93 -4.13 -2.01
CA SER A 88 -9.30 -2.72 -1.99
C SER A 88 -8.36 -1.90 -2.85
N ILE A 89 -8.93 -1.13 -3.78
CA ILE A 89 -8.17 -0.16 -4.57
C ILE A 89 -8.22 1.17 -3.83
N THR A 90 -7.06 1.70 -3.47
CA THR A 90 -6.90 2.87 -2.60
C THR A 90 -5.93 3.89 -3.21
N ASP A 91 -6.07 4.15 -4.51
CA ASP A 91 -5.24 5.15 -5.20
C ASP A 91 -5.28 6.52 -4.50
N HIS A 92 -4.16 7.24 -4.58
CA HIS A 92 -3.98 8.55 -3.94
C HIS A 92 -4.92 9.62 -4.49
N THR A 93 -5.41 10.49 -3.61
CA THR A 93 -6.18 11.69 -3.96
C THR A 93 -5.29 12.93 -4.17
N LYS A 94 -5.93 14.04 -4.55
CA LYS A 94 -5.35 15.25 -5.19
C LYS A 94 -4.02 15.78 -4.66
N ASP A 95 -3.78 15.77 -3.35
CA ASP A 95 -2.69 16.58 -2.78
C ASP A 95 -1.27 16.02 -2.95
N LEU A 96 -1.12 14.75 -3.35
CA LEU A 96 0.18 14.17 -3.72
C LEU A 96 0.51 14.48 -5.21
N LYS A 97 1.04 15.68 -5.47
CA LYS A 97 1.50 16.10 -6.82
C LYS A 97 2.51 15.14 -7.47
N ILE A 98 3.23 14.36 -6.67
CA ILE A 98 4.22 13.37 -7.14
C ILE A 98 3.53 12.09 -7.64
N ALA A 99 2.33 11.76 -7.14
CA ALA A 99 1.61 10.51 -7.40
C ALA A 99 0.50 10.63 -8.46
N ASN A 100 0.37 11.77 -9.15
CA ASN A 100 -0.73 12.02 -10.11
C ASN A 100 -2.12 11.74 -9.49
N GLY A 101 -2.37 12.28 -8.30
CA GLY A 101 -3.56 12.02 -7.50
C GLY A 101 -4.89 12.23 -8.24
N LEU A 102 -5.91 11.45 -7.86
CA LEU A 102 -7.22 11.48 -8.48
C LEU A 102 -8.05 12.66 -7.94
N ASP A 103 -8.65 13.42 -8.86
CA ASP A 103 -9.78 14.30 -8.54
C ASP A 103 -11.09 13.50 -8.49
N GLU A 104 -12.20 14.16 -8.14
CA GLU A 104 -13.52 13.52 -8.02
C GLU A 104 -13.98 12.90 -9.36
N CYS A 105 -13.70 13.58 -10.47
CA CYS A 105 -14.04 13.11 -11.81
C CYS A 105 -13.27 11.83 -12.15
N ARG A 106 -11.97 11.78 -11.86
CA ARG A 106 -11.12 10.60 -12.06
C ARG A 106 -11.51 9.47 -11.12
N LEU A 107 -11.80 9.76 -9.85
CA LEU A 107 -12.28 8.76 -8.89
C LEU A 107 -13.62 8.14 -9.35
N ALA A 108 -14.54 8.96 -9.89
CA ALA A 108 -15.79 8.46 -10.46
C ALA A 108 -15.58 7.58 -11.70
N ARG A 109 -14.56 7.87 -12.52
CA ARG A 109 -14.18 7.01 -13.65
C ARG A 109 -13.56 5.69 -13.18
N GLN A 110 -12.66 5.74 -12.20
CA GLN A 110 -12.10 4.53 -11.59
C GLN A 110 -13.21 3.66 -10.98
N ALA A 111 -14.18 4.25 -10.30
CA ALA A 111 -15.33 3.54 -9.74
C ALA A 111 -16.11 2.76 -10.82
N LYS A 112 -16.29 3.35 -12.00
CA LYS A 112 -16.92 2.68 -13.15
C LYS A 112 -16.07 1.53 -13.69
N GLU A 113 -14.75 1.70 -13.74
CA GLU A 113 -13.83 0.62 -14.12
C GLU A 113 -13.89 -0.53 -13.11
N ILE A 114 -13.89 -0.25 -11.81
CA ILE A 114 -14.04 -1.26 -10.74
C ILE A 114 -15.34 -2.04 -10.91
N ALA A 115 -16.46 -1.37 -11.21
CA ALA A 115 -17.73 -2.04 -11.48
C ALA A 115 -17.61 -3.00 -12.68
N GLY A 116 -17.05 -2.55 -13.80
CA GLY A 116 -16.84 -3.40 -14.98
C GLY A 116 -15.86 -4.55 -14.74
N VAL A 117 -14.84 -4.36 -13.90
CA VAL A 117 -13.95 -5.45 -13.47
C VAL A 117 -14.72 -6.47 -12.64
N ASN A 118 -15.53 -6.04 -11.66
CA ASN A 118 -16.34 -6.96 -10.87
C ASN A 118 -17.30 -7.79 -11.74
N ASP A 119 -17.93 -7.17 -12.75
CA ASP A 119 -18.76 -7.88 -13.73
C ASP A 119 -17.94 -8.92 -14.51
N THR A 120 -16.77 -8.51 -15.03
CA THR A 120 -15.84 -9.39 -15.76
C THR A 120 -15.41 -10.60 -14.91
N LEU A 121 -15.07 -10.37 -13.64
CA LEU A 121 -14.70 -11.45 -12.71
C LEU A 121 -15.87 -12.43 -12.49
N GLY A 122 -17.10 -11.90 -12.38
CA GLY A 122 -18.32 -12.70 -12.28
C GLY A 122 -18.55 -13.59 -13.51
N GLU A 123 -18.39 -13.03 -14.71
CA GLU A 123 -18.46 -13.76 -15.98
C GLU A 123 -17.39 -14.85 -16.09
N GLU A 124 -16.17 -14.58 -15.59
CA GLU A 124 -15.07 -15.55 -15.52
C GLU A 124 -15.23 -16.59 -14.38
N GLY A 125 -16.26 -16.47 -13.53
CA GLY A 125 -16.48 -17.36 -12.39
C GLY A 125 -15.47 -17.16 -11.24
N ILE A 126 -14.75 -16.04 -11.23
CA ILE A 126 -13.77 -15.70 -10.20
C ILE A 126 -14.49 -15.11 -8.99
N LYS A 127 -14.36 -15.78 -7.84
CA LYS A 127 -14.99 -15.37 -6.57
C LYS A 127 -14.14 -14.36 -5.80
N LEU A 128 -13.97 -13.17 -6.38
CA LEU A 128 -13.28 -12.05 -5.74
C LEU A 128 -14.06 -10.76 -5.97
N THR A 129 -14.09 -9.89 -4.97
CA THR A 129 -14.70 -8.55 -5.06
C THR A 129 -13.64 -7.47 -4.98
N VAL A 130 -13.62 -6.57 -5.96
CA VAL A 130 -12.81 -5.35 -5.93
C VAL A 130 -13.62 -4.26 -5.22
N LEU A 131 -13.12 -3.80 -4.08
CA LEU A 131 -13.70 -2.72 -3.29
C LEU A 131 -13.25 -1.37 -3.85
N ARG A 132 -14.22 -0.46 -3.99
CA ARG A 132 -13.96 0.96 -4.29
C ARG A 132 -13.54 1.66 -3.01
N SER A 133 -12.34 2.22 -2.98
CA SER A 133 -11.82 3.01 -1.86
C SER A 133 -10.87 4.08 -2.40
N ALA A 134 -10.29 4.89 -1.52
CA ALA A 134 -9.31 5.91 -1.87
C ALA A 134 -8.39 6.12 -0.67
N GLU A 135 -7.11 6.42 -0.92
CA GLU A 135 -6.20 6.92 0.10
C GLU A 135 -6.30 8.45 0.11
N VAL A 136 -7.11 8.96 1.06
CA VAL A 136 -7.43 10.38 1.17
C VAL A 136 -6.38 11.12 2.00
N ASN A 137 -5.99 12.32 1.57
CA ASN A 137 -5.10 13.16 2.35
C ASN A 137 -5.90 13.95 3.39
N LEU A 138 -5.29 14.13 4.56
CA LEU A 138 -5.75 15.05 5.58
C LEU A 138 -4.80 16.24 5.65
N SER A 139 -5.35 17.45 5.61
CA SER A 139 -4.59 18.66 5.88
C SER A 139 -4.12 18.67 7.34
N PRO A 140 -3.16 19.54 7.72
CA PRO A 140 -2.76 19.72 9.12
C PRO A 140 -3.91 20.11 10.07
N LEU A 141 -5.03 20.59 9.52
CA LEU A 141 -6.25 20.92 10.26
C LEU A 141 -7.29 19.78 10.25
N GLY A 142 -6.95 18.62 9.67
CA GLY A 142 -7.83 17.45 9.58
C GLY A 142 -8.88 17.53 8.46
N GLN A 143 -8.72 18.45 7.50
CA GLN A 143 -9.64 18.56 6.35
C GLN A 143 -9.28 17.53 5.28
N VAL A 144 -10.28 16.88 4.71
CA VAL A 144 -10.12 15.89 3.63
C VAL A 144 -9.91 16.61 2.31
N ASP A 145 -9.01 16.11 1.46
CA ASP A 145 -8.69 16.67 0.14
C ASP A 145 -9.66 16.26 -0.99
N MET A 146 -10.83 15.73 -0.63
CA MET A 146 -11.87 15.25 -1.53
C MET A 146 -13.25 15.64 -1.04
N GLU A 147 -14.11 16.03 -1.98
CA GLU A 147 -15.54 16.21 -1.71
C GLU A 147 -16.26 14.86 -1.57
N PRO A 148 -17.29 14.76 -0.70
CA PRO A 148 -18.13 13.58 -0.61
C PRO A 148 -18.81 13.28 -1.96
N SER A 149 -18.72 12.02 -2.42
CA SER A 149 -19.33 11.54 -3.67
C SER A 149 -20.65 10.82 -3.45
#